data_AF-A0A5R1NXG3-F1
#
_entry.id   AF-A0A5R1NXG3-F1
#
_cell.length_a   1.000
_cell.length_b   1.000
_cell.length_c   1.000
_cell.angle_alpha   90.00
_cell.angle_beta   90.00
_cell.angle_gamma   90.00
#
_symmetry.space_group_name_H-M   'P 1'
#
loop_
_entity.id
_entity.type
_entity.pdbx_description
1 polymer ?
#
loop_
_entity_poly.entity_id
_entity_poly.type
_entity_poly.pdbx_seq_one_letter_code
_entity_poly.pdbx_strand_id
1 'polypeptide(L)'
;MVMTNRNELRKAPRSPSQLQTAKAIDDLRESGALDSLFSKIDAGQIQLTGEDGFVPGLIEAALERGLQIELTEHLRYEKGDPEARFYPNSRNGSTPKVGDAEVGALDLDIPRGPWRELHPAPGAGV
;
A
#
# COMPACT_ATOMS: atom_id res chain seq x y z
N MET A 1 -22.91 -15.38 -51.56
CA MET A 1 -22.43 -15.97 -50.30
C MET A 1 -21.49 -14.96 -49.65
N VAL A 2 -22.01 -14.03 -48.82
CA VAL A 2 -21.17 -13.03 -48.15
C VAL A 2 -20.66 -13.66 -46.87
N MET A 3 -19.39 -14.04 -46.84
CA MET A 3 -18.69 -14.44 -45.63
C MET A 3 -18.45 -13.18 -44.79
N THR A 4 -19.31 -12.91 -43.81
CA THR A 4 -19.05 -11.88 -42.80
C THR A 4 -18.00 -12.40 -41.81
N ASN A 5 -16.92 -11.63 -41.67
CA ASN A 5 -15.77 -11.96 -40.84
C ASN A 5 -16.13 -11.78 -39.35
N ARG A 6 -16.32 -12.89 -38.63
CA ARG A 6 -16.76 -12.94 -37.22
C ARG A 6 -15.58 -12.97 -36.24
N ASN A 7 -14.56 -12.13 -36.42
CA ASN A 7 -13.42 -12.14 -35.50
C ASN A 7 -12.80 -10.76 -35.28
N GLU A 8 -13.59 -9.89 -34.67
CA GLU A 8 -13.04 -8.82 -33.84
C GLU A 8 -13.46 -9.10 -32.41
N LEU A 9 -12.56 -9.70 -31.63
CA LEU A 9 -12.67 -9.72 -30.16
C LEU A 9 -12.57 -8.27 -29.68
N ARG A 10 -13.70 -7.56 -29.70
CA ARG A 10 -13.81 -6.23 -29.09
C ARG A 10 -13.52 -6.41 -27.61
N LYS A 11 -12.34 -5.98 -27.17
CA LYS A 11 -11.99 -5.89 -25.75
C LYS A 11 -13.11 -5.10 -25.07
N ALA A 12 -13.70 -5.66 -24.03
CA ALA A 12 -14.79 -5.00 -23.31
C ALA A 12 -14.38 -3.56 -22.95
N PRO A 13 -15.31 -2.59 -23.03
CA PRO A 13 -15.01 -1.21 -22.66
C PRO A 13 -14.47 -1.17 -21.23
N ARG A 14 -13.40 -0.38 -21.02
CA ARG A 14 -12.78 -0.24 -19.70
C ARG A 14 -13.79 0.32 -18.69
N SER A 15 -13.80 -0.22 -17.48
CA SER A 15 -14.59 0.33 -16.37
C SER A 15 -14.06 1.72 -15.96
N PRO A 16 -14.86 2.52 -15.24
CA PRO A 16 -14.40 3.80 -14.69
C PRO A 16 -13.11 3.68 -13.85
N SER A 17 -12.99 2.63 -13.04
CA SER A 17 -11.78 2.37 -12.23
C SER A 17 -10.56 2.05 -13.09
N GLN A 18 -10.75 1.29 -14.18
CA GLN A 18 -9.68 0.99 -15.14
C GLN A 18 -9.22 2.24 -15.90
N LEU A 19 -10.13 3.17 -16.20
CA LEU A 19 -9.78 4.45 -16.82
C LEU A 19 -8.98 5.35 -15.86
N GLN A 20 -9.38 5.44 -14.59
CA GLN A 20 -8.63 6.18 -13.58
C GLN A 20 -7.23 5.59 -13.37
N THR A 21 -7.12 4.26 -13.33
CA THR A 21 -5.83 3.57 -13.23
C THR A 21 -4.94 3.90 -14.43
N ALA A 22 -5.48 3.85 -15.65
CA ALA A 22 -4.74 4.21 -16.86
C ALA A 22 -4.24 5.65 -16.80
N LYS A 23 -5.09 6.60 -16.38
CA LYS A 23 -4.68 7.99 -16.21
C LYS A 23 -3.56 8.15 -15.18
N ALA A 24 -3.65 7.49 -14.03
CA ALA A 24 -2.59 7.55 -13.02
C ALA A 24 -1.25 7.01 -13.54
N ILE A 25 -1.27 5.95 -14.36
CA ILE A 25 -0.08 5.43 -15.04
C ILE A 25 0.47 6.45 -16.04
N ASP A 26 -0.41 7.12 -16.81
CA ASP A 26 0.00 8.15 -17.76
C ASP A 26 0.63 9.34 -17.03
N ASP A 27 0.05 9.81 -15.93
CA ASP A 27 0.61 10.88 -15.10
C ASP A 27 2.02 10.49 -14.57
N LEU A 28 2.21 9.23 -14.15
CA LEU A 28 3.52 8.71 -13.72
C LEU A 28 4.52 8.62 -14.88
N ARG A 29 4.07 8.25 -16.09
CA ARG A 29 4.89 8.24 -17.30
C ARG A 29 5.35 9.65 -17.66
N GLU A 30 4.43 10.60 -17.69
CA GLU A 30 4.71 12.01 -18.01
C GLU A 30 5.66 12.65 -17.00
N SER A 31 5.61 12.22 -15.73
CA SER A 31 6.58 12.67 -14.71
C SER A 31 8.01 12.14 -14.93
N GLY A 32 8.20 11.16 -15.81
CA GLY A 32 9.48 10.47 -16.04
C GLY A 32 9.84 9.44 -14.97
N ALA A 33 9.01 9.26 -13.93
CA ALA A 33 9.26 8.29 -12.87
C ALA A 33 9.33 6.85 -13.39
N LEU A 34 8.45 6.49 -14.34
CA LEU A 34 8.45 5.15 -14.94
C LEU A 34 9.66 4.89 -15.82
N ASP A 35 10.20 5.89 -16.52
CA ASP A 35 11.39 5.71 -17.36
C ASP A 35 12.61 5.38 -16.50
N SER A 36 12.78 6.08 -15.38
CA SER A 36 13.82 5.80 -14.38
C SER A 36 13.67 4.40 -13.77
N LEU A 37 12.44 3.99 -13.45
CA LEU A 37 12.16 2.64 -12.95
C LEU A 37 12.50 1.57 -13.99
N PHE A 38 12.02 1.71 -15.23
CA PHE A 38 12.28 0.74 -16.30
C PHE A 38 13.75 0.65 -16.65
N SER A 39 14.49 1.76 -16.64
CA SER A 39 15.95 1.71 -16.85
C SER A 39 16.67 0.83 -15.81
N LYS A 40 16.24 0.85 -14.55
CA LYS A 40 16.79 -0.03 -13.49
C LYS A 40 16.40 -1.49 -13.70
N ILE A 41 15.18 -1.74 -14.17
CA ILE A 41 14.70 -3.09 -14.51
C ILE A 41 15.50 -3.66 -15.69
N ASP A 42 15.66 -2.89 -16.77
CA ASP A 42 16.43 -3.28 -17.95
C ASP A 42 17.91 -3.53 -17.62
N ALA A 43 18.46 -2.77 -16.66
CA ALA A 43 19.80 -2.98 -16.12
C ALA A 43 19.91 -4.18 -15.16
N GLY A 44 18.81 -4.87 -14.86
CA GLY A 44 18.77 -6.00 -13.93
C GLY A 44 18.97 -5.62 -12.46
N GLN A 45 18.85 -4.34 -12.10
CA GLN A 45 19.00 -3.86 -10.72
C GLN A 45 17.74 -4.08 -9.89
N ILE A 46 16.57 -4.15 -10.54
CA ILE A 46 15.27 -4.37 -9.92
C ILE A 46 14.57 -5.48 -10.69
N GLN A 47 14.07 -6.49 -9.98
CA GLN A 47 13.16 -7.46 -10.57
C GLN A 47 11.74 -6.91 -10.57
N LEU A 48 11.00 -7.09 -11.65
CA LEU A 48 9.60 -6.61 -11.72
C LEU A 48 8.68 -7.43 -10.79
N THR A 49 8.89 -8.75 -10.75
CA THR A 49 8.11 -9.73 -9.97
C THR A 49 9.05 -10.66 -9.20
N GLY A 50 8.49 -11.55 -8.37
CA GLY A 50 9.25 -12.46 -7.52
C GLY A 50 9.32 -11.95 -6.07
N GLU A 51 9.76 -12.80 -5.15
CA GLU A 51 10.11 -12.43 -3.78
C GLU A 51 11.17 -11.31 -3.87
N ASP A 52 10.93 -10.15 -3.24
CA ASP A 52 11.70 -8.90 -3.38
C ASP A 52 11.54 -8.12 -4.70
N GLY A 53 10.55 -8.47 -5.53
CA GLY A 53 10.23 -7.75 -6.76
C GLY A 53 9.54 -6.40 -6.51
N PHE A 54 9.59 -5.52 -7.51
CA PHE A 54 8.95 -4.21 -7.46
C PHE A 54 7.43 -4.29 -7.22
N VAL A 55 6.73 -5.22 -7.90
CA VAL A 55 5.26 -5.35 -7.75
C VAL A 55 4.85 -5.74 -6.33
N PRO A 56 5.43 -6.79 -5.70
CA PRO A 56 5.24 -7.05 -4.27
C PRO A 56 5.56 -5.86 -3.37
N GLY A 57 6.73 -5.22 -3.54
CA GLY A 57 7.12 -4.06 -2.73
C GLY A 57 6.19 -2.85 -2.89
N LEU A 58 5.58 -2.65 -4.07
CA LEU A 58 4.57 -1.62 -4.27
C LEU A 58 3.28 -1.92 -3.50
N ILE A 59 2.87 -3.19 -3.44
CA ILE A 59 1.70 -3.63 -2.67
C ILE A 59 1.95 -3.48 -1.17
N GLU A 60 3.13 -3.87 -0.68
CA GLU A 60 3.56 -3.66 0.71
C GLU A 60 3.48 -2.17 1.08
N ALA A 61 4.11 -1.29 0.30
CA ALA A 61 4.11 0.14 0.55
C ALA A 61 2.68 0.72 0.58
N ALA A 62 1.78 0.24 -0.28
CA ALA A 62 0.39 0.67 -0.30
C ALA A 62 -0.37 0.19 0.95
N LEU A 63 -0.18 -1.06 1.38
CA LEU A 63 -0.80 -1.63 2.58
C LEU A 63 -0.30 -0.94 3.84
N GLU A 64 1.01 -0.78 4.00
CA GLU A 64 1.61 -0.10 5.15
C GLU A 64 1.15 1.35 5.26
N ARG A 65 1.03 2.05 4.12
CA ARG A 65 0.45 3.39 4.08
C ARG A 65 -0.99 3.38 4.60
N GLY A 66 -1.82 2.42 4.15
CA GLY A 66 -3.18 2.24 4.63
C GLY A 66 -3.23 2.03 6.14
N LEU A 67 -2.41 1.12 6.67
CA LEU A 67 -2.32 0.85 8.10
C LEU A 67 -1.87 2.06 8.92
N GLN A 68 -0.97 2.90 8.38
CA GLN A 68 -0.58 4.15 9.04
C GLN A 68 -1.75 5.13 9.15
N ILE A 69 -2.56 5.24 8.09
CA ILE A 69 -3.78 6.08 8.08
C ILE A 69 -4.79 5.55 9.09
N GLU A 70 -5.07 4.25 9.09
CA GLU A 70 -5.99 3.62 10.06
C GLU A 70 -5.52 3.87 11.50
N LEU A 71 -4.20 3.78 11.75
CA LEU A 71 -3.65 4.08 13.06
C LEU A 71 -3.79 5.56 13.42
N THR A 72 -3.62 6.48 12.47
CA THR A 72 -3.88 7.92 12.70
C THR A 72 -5.35 8.12 13.06
N GLU A 73 -6.27 7.51 12.33
CA GLU A 73 -7.70 7.61 12.60
C GLU A 73 -8.07 7.05 13.97
N HIS A 74 -7.46 5.93 14.38
CA HIS A 74 -7.65 5.35 15.71
C HIS A 74 -7.10 6.26 16.82
N LEU A 75 -5.89 6.81 16.64
CA LEU A 75 -5.21 7.62 17.67
C LEU A 75 -5.63 9.09 17.70
N ARG A 76 -6.25 9.59 16.63
CA ARG A 76 -6.67 11.00 16.45
C ARG A 76 -5.52 12.01 16.39
N TYR A 77 -4.29 11.56 16.13
CA TYR A 77 -3.14 12.41 15.88
C TYR A 77 -2.21 11.76 14.85
N GLU A 78 -1.40 12.56 14.17
CA GLU A 78 -0.50 12.11 13.10
C GLU A 78 0.85 11.59 13.62
N LYS A 79 1.58 10.85 12.77
CA LYS A 79 2.94 10.43 13.11
C LYS A 79 3.84 11.66 13.18
N GLY A 80 4.51 11.88 14.31
CA GLY A 80 5.38 13.04 14.52
C GLY A 80 4.65 14.30 14.97
N ASP A 81 3.36 14.21 15.32
CA ASP A 81 2.60 15.31 15.90
C ASP A 81 3.27 15.79 17.21
N PRO A 82 3.63 17.09 17.36
CA PRO A 82 4.22 17.63 18.59
C PRO A 82 3.35 17.41 19.83
N GLU A 83 2.02 17.33 19.66
CA GLU A 83 1.08 17.11 20.75
C GLU A 83 1.08 15.64 21.22
N ALA A 84 1.65 14.72 20.41
CA ALA A 84 1.75 13.30 20.76
C ALA A 84 2.53 13.06 22.07
N ARG A 85 3.41 13.99 22.47
CA ARG A 85 4.20 13.94 23.72
C ARG A 85 3.36 14.10 24.99
N PHE A 86 2.14 14.63 24.87
CA PHE A 86 1.23 14.83 25.98
C PHE A 86 0.32 13.62 26.24
N TYR A 87 0.35 12.62 25.36
CA TYR A 87 -0.35 11.37 25.56
C TYR A 87 0.57 10.36 26.25
N PRO A 88 0.12 9.68 27.32
CA PRO A 88 0.95 8.79 28.12
C PRO A 88 1.42 7.52 27.38
N ASN A 89 0.99 7.29 26.13
CA ASN A 89 1.48 6.20 25.28
C ASN A 89 1.42 6.60 23.78
N SER A 90 2.51 7.15 23.26
CA SER A 90 2.64 7.52 21.84
C SER A 90 2.90 6.29 20.94
N ARG A 91 2.69 6.45 19.62
CA ARG A 91 3.06 5.47 18.58
C ARG A 91 4.44 4.86 18.84
N ASN A 92 4.54 3.54 18.85
CA ASN A 92 5.76 2.82 19.28
C ASN A 92 6.34 1.93 18.17
N GLY A 93 6.71 2.53 17.04
CA GLY A 93 7.35 1.83 15.91
C GLY A 93 6.42 0.91 15.11
N SER A 94 7.01 -0.07 14.43
CA SER A 94 6.31 -1.14 13.70
C SER A 94 6.67 -2.52 14.27
N THR A 95 5.87 -3.53 13.94
CA THR A 95 6.21 -4.95 14.12
C THR A 95 6.20 -5.64 12.76
N PRO A 96 7.28 -6.37 12.41
CA PRO A 96 7.32 -7.12 11.15
C PRO A 96 6.29 -8.25 11.17
N LYS A 97 5.61 -8.44 10.03
CA LYS A 97 4.67 -9.53 9.80
C LYS A 97 4.73 -9.98 8.34
N VAL A 98 4.90 -11.27 8.13
CA VAL A 98 4.76 -11.88 6.80
C VAL A 98 3.28 -12.13 6.52
N GLY A 99 2.79 -11.68 5.36
CA GLY A 99 1.44 -11.90 4.88
C GLY A 99 1.42 -12.63 3.53
N ASP A 100 0.46 -13.54 3.34
CA ASP A 100 0.30 -14.24 2.06
C ASP A 100 -0.52 -13.40 1.08
N ALA A 101 -0.02 -13.24 -0.15
CA ALA A 101 -0.73 -12.58 -1.25
C ALA A 101 -0.57 -13.35 -2.57
N GLU A 102 -1.38 -13.01 -3.58
CA GLU A 102 -1.30 -13.63 -4.91
C GLU A 102 0.07 -13.41 -5.60
N VAL A 103 0.78 -12.37 -5.20
CA VAL A 103 2.10 -12.00 -5.74
C VAL A 103 3.26 -12.65 -4.99
N GLY A 104 2.98 -13.45 -3.95
CA GLY A 104 3.97 -14.03 -3.05
C GLY A 104 3.77 -13.63 -1.60
N ALA A 105 4.71 -14.04 -0.74
CA ALA A 105 4.79 -13.54 0.62
C ALA A 105 5.15 -12.04 0.61
N LEU A 106 4.54 -11.29 1.52
CA LEU A 106 4.76 -9.86 1.71
C LEU A 106 5.34 -9.60 3.10
N ASP A 107 6.45 -8.89 3.17
CA ASP A 107 7.11 -8.50 4.40
C ASP A 107 6.58 -7.13 4.85
N LEU A 108 5.64 -7.12 5.80
CA LEU A 108 4.94 -5.91 6.22
C LEU A 108 5.47 -5.36 7.55
N ASP A 109 5.72 -4.06 7.60
CA ASP A 109 5.94 -3.29 8.81
C ASP A 109 4.61 -2.77 9.39
N ILE A 110 3.97 -3.57 10.24
CA ILE A 110 2.67 -3.23 10.83
C ILE A 110 2.86 -2.11 11.86
N PRO A 111 2.25 -0.93 11.66
CA PRO A 111 2.41 0.18 12.59
C PRO A 111 1.73 -0.11 13.92
N ARG A 112 2.39 0.28 15.01
CA ARG A 112 1.86 0.05 16.36
C ARG A 112 1.37 1.31 17.02
N GLY A 113 0.12 1.23 17.47
CA GLY A 113 -0.42 2.08 18.51
C GLY A 113 0.07 1.68 19.90
N PRO A 114 -0.40 2.37 20.95
CA PRO A 114 -0.15 1.97 22.31
C PRO A 114 -0.81 0.62 22.60
N TRP A 115 -0.16 -0.21 23.42
CA TRP A 115 -0.75 -1.44 23.94
C TRP A 115 -1.80 -1.10 24.99
N ARG A 116 -3.03 -0.78 24.57
CA ARG A 116 -4.22 -1.01 25.40
C ARG A 116 -5.50 -0.85 24.60
N GLU A 117 -6.18 -1.96 24.39
CA GLU A 117 -7.64 -1.95 24.47
C GLU A 117 -8.02 -3.03 25.48
N LEU A 118 -8.59 -2.59 26.62
CA LEU A 118 -9.45 -3.30 27.59
C LEU A 118 -9.28 -2.74 29.04
N HIS A 119 -10.36 -2.10 29.49
CA HIS A 119 -10.78 -1.77 30.87
C HIS A 119 -10.10 -0.64 31.69
N PRO A 120 -10.90 0.20 32.38
CA PRO A 120 -10.42 1.08 33.45
C PRO A 120 -9.84 0.22 34.58
N ALA A 121 -8.79 0.70 35.24
CA ALA A 121 -8.25 0.00 36.40
C ALA A 121 -9.37 -0.16 37.45
N PRO A 122 -9.74 -1.38 37.87
CA PRO A 122 -10.55 -1.54 39.07
C PRO A 122 -9.69 -1.08 40.25
N GLY A 123 -10.11 -0.01 40.92
CA GLY A 123 -9.54 0.38 42.22
C GLY A 123 -8.54 1.54 42.22
N ALA A 124 -8.77 2.61 41.46
CA ALA A 124 -8.33 3.92 41.93
C ALA A 124 -9.27 4.40 43.05
N GLY A 125 -9.18 3.75 44.21
CA GLY A 125 -9.72 4.27 45.45
C GLY A 125 -8.75 5.28 46.02
N VAL A 126 -9.21 6.53 46.17
CA VAL A 126 -9.39 7.26 47.44
C VAL A 126 -10.34 8.42 47.21
#